data_AF-F7XBT5-F1
#
_entry.id   AF-F7XBT5-F1
#
_cell.length_a   1.000
_cell.length_b   1.000
_cell.length_c   1.000
_cell.angle_alpha   90.00
_cell.angle_beta   90.00
_cell.angle_gamma   90.00
#
_symmetry.space_group_name_H-M   'P 1'
#
loop_
_entity.id
_entity.type
_entity.pdbx_description
1 polymer ?
#
loop_
_entity_poly.entity_id
_entity_poly.type
_entity_poly.pdbx_seq_one_letter_code
_entity_poly.pdbx_strand_id
1 'polypeptide(L)'
;MRRALFLVGLLAVMFSSAVQAHEVRPGYLELRQTASDTYDVLFKVPALGEELRLGLYLSLPAGTQDVGAPRAVFAGGAHVERRTIRRPGGLTGQPISIDGLSATLTDVLVRVEDLAGTTQTERLTPARTSFTIEAAPGTGKVALTYLSLGVEHILFGFDHLLFVLALVILVREWRRVASP
;
A
#
# COMPACT_ATOMS: atom_id res chain seq x y z
N MET A 1 -44.04 -11.35 -24.74
CA MET A 1 -43.28 -10.54 -23.75
C MET A 1 -42.42 -11.41 -22.82
N ARG A 2 -42.98 -12.38 -22.06
CA ARG A 2 -42.20 -13.29 -21.18
C ARG A 2 -41.06 -14.06 -21.84
N ARG A 3 -41.25 -14.56 -23.07
CA ARG A 3 -40.21 -15.30 -23.83
C ARG A 3 -39.06 -14.41 -24.29
N ALA A 4 -39.33 -13.15 -24.60
CA ALA A 4 -38.31 -12.17 -24.97
C ALA A 4 -37.48 -11.75 -23.75
N LEU A 5 -38.12 -11.58 -22.59
CA LEU A 5 -37.44 -11.37 -21.31
C LEU A 5 -36.53 -12.57 -20.93
N PHE A 6 -36.99 -13.80 -21.18
CA PHE A 6 -36.19 -15.00 -20.97
C PHE A 6 -34.97 -15.07 -21.89
N LEU A 7 -35.13 -14.73 -23.18
CA LEU A 7 -34.04 -14.69 -24.15
C LEU A 7 -33.01 -13.60 -23.82
N VAL A 8 -33.46 -12.42 -23.40
CA VAL A 8 -32.57 -11.34 -22.95
C VAL A 8 -31.80 -11.74 -21.68
N GLY A 9 -32.48 -12.40 -20.73
CA GLY A 9 -31.83 -12.94 -19.52
C GLY A 9 -30.77 -14.00 -19.84
N LEU A 10 -31.06 -14.91 -20.78
CA LEU A 10 -30.12 -15.95 -21.20
C LEU A 10 -28.90 -15.35 -21.94
N LEU A 11 -29.11 -14.31 -22.76
CA LEU A 11 -28.03 -13.60 -23.46
C LEU A 11 -27.11 -12.86 -22.48
N ALA A 12 -27.65 -12.25 -21.42
CA ALA A 12 -26.87 -11.53 -20.40
C ALA A 12 -25.96 -12.47 -19.58
N VAL A 13 -26.41 -13.70 -19.30
CA VAL A 13 -25.59 -14.72 -18.61
C VAL A 13 -24.46 -15.22 -19.51
N MET A 14 -24.69 -15.35 -20.81
CA MET A 14 -23.66 -15.77 -21.77
C MET A 14 -22.58 -14.70 -22.01
N PHE A 15 -22.87 -13.42 -21.76
CA PHE A 15 -21.92 -12.30 -21.82
C PHE A 15 -21.19 -12.02 -20.50
N SER A 16 -21.41 -12.84 -19.47
CA SER A 16 -20.61 -12.82 -18.24
C SER A 16 -19.26 -13.48 -18.51
N SER A 17 -18.49 -12.94 -19.45
CA SER A 17 -17.10 -13.35 -19.66
C SER A 17 -16.35 -13.09 -18.36
N ALA A 18 -15.67 -14.13 -17.88
CA ALA A 18 -14.80 -14.06 -16.72
C ALA A 18 -13.78 -12.95 -16.95
N VAL A 19 -14.02 -11.78 -16.37
CA VAL A 19 -13.06 -10.70 -16.31
C VAL A 19 -11.91 -11.25 -15.48
N GLN A 20 -10.89 -11.75 -16.16
CA GLN A 20 -9.59 -12.03 -15.57
C GLN A 20 -9.01 -10.67 -15.20
N ALA A 21 -9.37 -10.19 -14.00
CA ALA A 21 -8.71 -9.06 -13.40
C ALA A 21 -7.22 -9.44 -13.33
N HIS A 22 -6.41 -8.85 -14.21
CA HIS A 22 -4.97 -9.00 -14.13
C HIS A 22 -4.57 -8.44 -12.78
N GLU A 23 -4.17 -9.32 -11.86
CA GLU A 23 -3.62 -8.93 -10.58
C GLU A 23 -2.33 -8.15 -10.85
N VAL A 24 -2.40 -6.82 -10.78
CA VAL A 24 -1.20 -6.00 -10.70
C VAL A 24 -0.60 -6.27 -9.34
N ARG A 25 0.49 -7.05 -9.32
CA ARG A 25 1.25 -7.36 -8.10
C ARG A 25 2.37 -6.34 -7.98
N PRO A 26 2.24 -5.30 -7.14
CA PRO A 26 3.32 -4.36 -6.93
C PRO A 26 4.53 -5.07 -6.32
N GLY A 27 5.72 -4.51 -6.54
CA GLY A 27 6.87 -4.86 -5.72
C GLY A 27 6.63 -4.44 -4.27
N TYR A 28 7.32 -5.08 -3.34
CA TYR A 28 7.21 -4.75 -1.92
C TYR A 28 8.58 -4.71 -1.26
N LEU A 29 8.92 -3.58 -0.66
CA LEU A 29 10.12 -3.38 0.14
C LEU A 29 9.71 -3.16 1.58
N GLU A 30 10.28 -3.94 2.49
CA GLU A 30 10.16 -3.74 3.93
C GLU A 30 11.54 -3.53 4.53
N LEU A 31 11.66 -2.48 5.35
CA LEU A 31 12.84 -2.15 6.15
C LEU A 31 12.40 -2.10 7.60
N ARG A 32 12.79 -3.09 8.40
CA ARG A 32 12.48 -3.16 9.82
C ARG A 32 13.73 -2.91 10.63
N GLN A 33 13.76 -1.82 11.38
CA GLN A 33 14.89 -1.51 12.26
C GLN A 33 14.92 -2.50 13.43
N THR A 34 16.06 -3.18 13.62
CA THR A 34 16.26 -4.14 14.72
C THR A 34 17.27 -3.65 15.76
N ALA A 35 18.15 -2.73 15.37
CA ALA A 35 19.00 -1.97 16.27
C ALA A 35 19.26 -0.55 15.70
N SER A 36 19.95 0.31 16.43
CA SER A 36 20.19 1.71 16.02
C SER A 36 20.78 1.85 14.60
N ASP A 37 21.63 0.91 14.19
CA ASP A 37 22.30 0.90 12.89
C ASP A 37 21.99 -0.34 12.04
N THR A 38 21.10 -1.23 12.50
CA THR A 38 20.84 -2.54 11.89
C THR A 38 19.38 -2.70 11.50
N TYR A 39 19.15 -3.23 10.29
CA TYR A 39 17.83 -3.34 9.68
C TYR A 39 17.66 -4.72 9.02
N ASP A 40 16.50 -5.33 9.23
CA ASP A 40 16.05 -6.45 8.41
C ASP A 40 15.39 -5.91 7.14
N VAL A 41 15.81 -6.41 6.00
CA VAL A 41 15.31 -6.05 4.68
C VAL A 41 14.56 -7.22 4.09
N LEU A 42 13.37 -6.97 3.60
CA LEU A 42 12.62 -7.91 2.77
C LEU A 42 12.24 -7.22 1.48
N PHE A 43 12.63 -7.81 0.34
CA PHE A 43 12.33 -7.28 -0.97
C PHE A 43 11.64 -8.34 -1.82
N LYS A 44 10.39 -8.08 -2.19
CA LYS A 44 9.57 -8.93 -3.05
C LYS A 44 9.47 -8.28 -4.40
N VAL A 45 9.92 -9.01 -5.42
CA VAL A 45 9.87 -8.58 -6.81
C VAL A 45 8.96 -9.55 -7.56
N PRO A 46 7.97 -9.05 -8.34
CA PRO A 46 7.14 -9.92 -9.16
C PRO A 46 7.98 -10.82 -10.08
N ALA A 47 7.60 -12.09 -10.15
CA ALA A 47 8.31 -13.10 -10.92
C ALA A 47 7.33 -13.98 -11.71
N LEU A 48 7.77 -14.38 -12.90
CA LEU A 48 7.09 -15.33 -13.76
C LEU A 48 7.77 -16.69 -13.59
N GLY A 49 7.10 -17.60 -12.85
CA GLY A 49 7.65 -18.90 -12.52
C GLY A 49 8.80 -18.82 -11.50
N GLU A 50 9.79 -19.71 -11.66
CA GLU A 50 10.90 -19.89 -10.71
C GLU A 50 12.24 -19.31 -11.20
N GLU A 51 12.27 -18.71 -12.38
CA GLU A 51 13.54 -18.26 -13.02
C GLU A 51 13.52 -16.80 -13.44
N LEU A 52 12.36 -16.29 -13.89
CA LEU A 52 12.25 -14.95 -14.44
C LEU A 52 11.65 -13.99 -13.41
N ARG A 53 12.39 -12.95 -13.01
CA ARG A 53 11.88 -11.85 -12.18
C ARG A 53 11.97 -10.52 -12.91
N LEU A 54 11.16 -9.56 -12.49
CA LEU A 54 11.30 -8.19 -12.96
C LEU A 54 12.67 -7.63 -12.57
N GLY A 55 13.27 -6.82 -13.44
CA GLY A 55 14.60 -6.23 -13.25
C GLY A 55 14.63 -5.08 -12.24
N LEU A 56 14.04 -5.29 -11.06
CA LEU A 56 14.06 -4.34 -9.95
C LEU A 56 15.21 -4.67 -9.00
N TYR A 57 15.95 -3.64 -8.61
CA TYR A 57 17.09 -3.77 -7.69
C TYR A 57 17.02 -2.71 -6.59
N LEU A 58 17.22 -3.14 -5.35
CA LEU A 58 17.26 -2.23 -4.20
C LEU A 58 18.62 -1.55 -4.12
N SER A 59 18.63 -0.23 -4.29
CA SER A 59 19.82 0.61 -4.13
C SER A 59 19.79 1.29 -2.76
N LEU A 60 20.79 0.95 -1.94
CA LEU A 60 20.93 1.43 -0.58
C LEU A 60 22.00 2.54 -0.53
N PRO A 61 21.89 3.48 0.42
CA PRO A 61 22.85 4.56 0.58
C PRO A 61 24.26 4.02 0.86
N ALA A 62 25.27 4.81 0.47
CA ALA A 62 26.68 4.47 0.68
C ALA A 62 26.97 4.21 2.17
N GLY A 63 27.90 3.27 2.42
CA GLY A 63 28.27 2.84 3.78
C GLY A 63 27.34 1.78 4.38
N THR A 64 26.37 1.28 3.62
CA THR A 64 25.53 0.14 4.03
C THR A 64 26.25 -1.17 3.71
N GLN A 65 26.25 -2.11 4.67
CA GLN A 65 26.91 -3.41 4.56
C GLN A 65 25.94 -4.53 4.92
N ASP A 66 26.02 -5.66 4.22
CA ASP A 66 25.24 -6.85 4.57
C ASP A 66 25.85 -7.58 5.77
N VAL A 67 25.03 -7.87 6.77
CA VAL A 67 25.38 -8.66 7.96
C VAL A 67 25.03 -10.12 7.66
N GLY A 68 25.86 -10.76 6.82
CA GLY A 68 25.71 -12.14 6.40
C GLY A 68 25.18 -12.31 4.97
N ALA A 69 24.96 -13.57 4.58
CA ALA A 69 24.54 -13.90 3.22
C ALA A 69 23.02 -13.63 3.03
N PRO A 70 22.63 -12.90 1.96
CA PRO A 70 21.23 -12.78 1.57
C PRO A 70 20.61 -14.14 1.28
N ARG A 71 19.34 -14.30 1.64
CA ARG A 71 18.53 -15.48 1.31
C ARG A 71 17.46 -15.07 0.32
N ALA A 72 17.43 -15.73 -0.83
CA ALA A 72 16.44 -15.49 -1.87
C ALA A 72 15.70 -16.77 -2.22
N VAL A 73 14.39 -16.66 -2.46
CA VAL A 73 13.54 -17.77 -2.89
C VAL A 73 12.51 -17.28 -3.91
N PHE A 74 12.14 -18.13 -4.86
CA PHE A 74 10.95 -17.92 -5.67
C PHE A 74 9.76 -18.57 -4.98
N ALA A 75 8.74 -17.79 -4.65
CA ALA A 75 7.55 -18.28 -3.98
C ALA A 75 6.34 -17.42 -4.36
N GLY A 76 5.22 -18.07 -4.70
CA GLY A 76 3.95 -17.40 -4.94
C GLY A 76 3.98 -16.38 -6.10
N GLY A 77 4.80 -16.60 -7.13
CA GLY A 77 4.95 -15.66 -8.25
C GLY A 77 5.74 -14.40 -7.91
N ALA A 78 6.62 -14.49 -6.91
CA ALA A 78 7.55 -13.44 -6.56
C ALA A 78 8.93 -14.01 -6.23
N HIS A 79 9.98 -13.27 -6.60
CA HIS A 79 11.31 -13.43 -6.06
C HIS A 79 11.38 -12.67 -4.73
N VAL A 80 11.53 -13.40 -3.63
CA VAL A 80 11.57 -12.85 -2.27
C VAL A 80 13.00 -12.93 -1.75
N GLU A 81 13.61 -11.79 -1.55
CA GLU A 81 14.94 -11.65 -0.95
C GLU A 81 14.81 -11.15 0.49
N ARG A 82 15.58 -11.76 1.39
CA ARG A 82 15.72 -11.36 2.79
C ARG A 82 17.18 -11.23 3.14
N ARG A 83 17.55 -10.10 3.74
CA ARG A 83 18.92 -9.84 4.20
C ARG A 83 18.89 -8.91 5.40
N THR A 84 19.94 -8.95 6.20
CA THR A 84 20.14 -7.99 7.29
C THR A 84 21.24 -7.03 6.86
N ILE A 85 21.00 -5.74 6.99
CA ILE A 85 21.95 -4.68 6.63
C ILE A 85 22.32 -3.88 7.86
N ARG A 86 23.55 -3.35 7.85
CA ARG A 86 24.05 -2.41 8.83
C ARG A 86 24.56 -1.15 8.16
N ARG A 87 24.12 0.00 8.63
CA ARG A 87 24.63 1.31 8.21
C ARG A 87 24.95 2.17 9.45
N PRO A 88 26.23 2.47 9.70
CA PRO A 88 26.59 3.44 10.72
C PRO A 88 25.88 4.79 10.47
N GLY A 89 25.20 5.30 11.51
CA GLY A 89 24.39 6.52 11.41
C GLY A 89 22.93 6.31 10.96
N GLY A 90 22.47 5.06 10.81
CA GLY A 90 21.07 4.74 10.51
C GLY A 90 20.63 5.06 9.09
N LEU A 91 19.40 4.75 8.70
CA LEU A 91 18.91 5.03 7.33
C LEU A 91 18.06 6.32 7.22
N THR A 92 17.75 6.95 8.36
CA THR A 92 16.97 8.20 8.41
C THR A 92 17.65 9.33 7.64
N GLY A 93 16.88 10.06 6.83
CA GLY A 93 17.36 11.16 5.99
C GLY A 93 18.20 10.72 4.80
N GLN A 94 18.37 9.41 4.58
CA GLN A 94 19.10 8.88 3.43
C GLN A 94 18.15 8.52 2.29
N PRO A 95 18.57 8.75 1.04
CA PRO A 95 17.81 8.31 -0.12
C PRO A 95 17.94 6.79 -0.30
N ILE A 96 16.83 6.15 -0.61
CA ILE A 96 16.74 4.76 -1.05
C ILE A 96 16.01 4.74 -2.39
N SER A 97 16.55 4.01 -3.36
CA SER A 97 15.96 3.91 -4.69
C SER A 97 15.74 2.47 -5.14
N ILE A 98 14.78 2.29 -6.03
CA ILE A 98 14.59 1.04 -6.76
C ILE A 98 15.05 1.24 -8.20
N ASP A 99 16.21 0.68 -8.51
CA ASP A 99 16.75 0.72 -9.85
C ASP A 99 15.95 -0.21 -10.77
N GLY A 100 15.74 0.23 -12.01
CA GLY A 100 14.90 -0.47 -12.99
C GLY A 100 13.40 -0.17 -12.89
N LEU A 101 12.93 0.48 -11.81
CA LEU A 101 11.50 0.78 -11.63
C LEU A 101 10.91 1.69 -12.74
N SER A 102 11.69 2.67 -13.20
CA SER A 102 11.28 3.60 -14.27
C SER A 102 11.03 2.92 -15.63
N ALA A 103 11.60 1.73 -15.85
CA ALA A 103 11.43 0.95 -17.07
C ALA A 103 10.25 -0.04 -16.97
N THR A 104 9.39 0.09 -15.96
CA THR A 104 8.29 -0.83 -15.69
C THR A 104 6.96 -0.10 -15.60
N LEU A 105 5.85 -0.86 -15.62
CA LEU A 105 4.49 -0.35 -15.39
C LEU A 105 3.99 -0.68 -13.97
N THR A 106 4.86 -1.18 -13.10
CA THR A 106 4.50 -1.56 -11.73
C THR A 106 4.91 -0.46 -10.76
N ASP A 107 4.23 -0.46 -9.62
CA ASP A 107 4.63 0.31 -8.45
C ASP A 107 5.40 -0.59 -7.47
N VAL A 108 6.11 0.05 -6.53
CA VAL A 108 6.70 -0.62 -5.36
C VAL A 108 6.14 0.04 -4.11
N LEU A 109 5.54 -0.78 -3.24
CA LEU A 109 5.13 -0.36 -1.90
C LEU A 109 6.31 -0.50 -0.96
N VAL A 110 6.66 0.57 -0.26
CA VAL A 110 7.73 0.60 0.71
C VAL A 110 7.15 0.77 2.10
N ARG A 111 7.57 -0.08 3.02
CA ARG A 111 7.22 -0.01 4.45
C ARG A 111 8.49 0.08 5.28
N VAL A 112 8.59 1.10 6.11
CA VAL A 112 9.70 1.31 7.04
C VAL A 112 9.15 1.29 8.45
N GLU A 113 9.70 0.41 9.29
CA GLU A 113 9.33 0.24 10.68
C GLU A 113 10.52 0.59 11.57
N ASP A 114 10.34 1.54 12.49
CA ASP A 114 11.37 1.95 13.44
C ASP A 114 11.42 1.04 14.69
N LEU A 115 12.37 1.30 15.59
CA LEU A 115 12.48 0.56 16.86
C LEU A 115 11.28 0.75 17.81
N ALA A 116 10.52 1.82 17.65
CA ALA A 116 9.32 2.10 18.45
C ALA A 116 8.06 1.44 17.84
N GLY A 117 8.17 0.78 16.68
CA GLY A 117 7.06 0.19 15.95
C GLY A 117 6.28 1.20 15.09
N THR A 118 6.76 2.45 14.96
CA THR A 118 6.17 3.43 14.05
C THR A 118 6.43 3.01 12.62
N THR A 119 5.36 2.96 11.83
CA THR A 119 5.44 2.56 10.42
C THR A 119 5.25 3.75 9.50
N GLN A 120 6.22 4.00 8.62
CA GLN A 120 6.07 4.86 7.45
C GLN A 120 5.79 3.98 6.22
N THR A 121 4.84 4.37 5.39
CA THR A 121 4.55 3.68 4.12
C THR A 121 4.58 4.68 2.97
N GLU A 122 5.28 4.32 1.90
CA GLU A 122 5.47 5.14 0.71
C GLU A 122 5.18 4.29 -0.54
N ARG A 123 4.64 4.90 -1.60
CA ARG A 123 4.47 4.25 -2.89
C ARG A 123 5.43 4.86 -3.89
N LEU A 124 6.33 4.05 -4.42
CA LEU A 124 7.21 4.40 -5.53
C LEU A 124 6.53 4.03 -6.84
N THR A 125 6.65 4.91 -7.81
CA THR A 125 6.10 4.76 -9.16
C THR A 125 7.22 4.85 -10.19
N PRO A 126 6.99 4.49 -11.46
CA PRO A 126 7.99 4.69 -12.51
C PRO A 126 8.48 6.15 -12.65
N ALA A 127 7.66 7.14 -12.23
CA ALA A 127 8.02 8.55 -12.22
C ALA A 127 8.74 9.01 -10.94
N ARG A 128 8.59 8.29 -9.82
CA ARG A 128 9.26 8.57 -8.55
C ARG A 128 9.84 7.27 -7.99
N THR A 129 11.10 7.01 -8.34
CA THR A 129 11.79 5.74 -8.04
C THR A 129 12.59 5.76 -6.75
N SER A 130 12.62 6.88 -6.05
CA SER A 130 13.33 7.06 -4.79
C SER A 130 12.46 7.73 -3.73
N PHE A 131 12.81 7.46 -2.48
CA PHE A 131 12.24 8.13 -1.32
C PHE A 131 13.35 8.34 -0.28
N THR A 132 13.06 9.21 0.69
CA THR A 132 13.92 9.45 1.84
C THR A 132 13.18 9.00 3.08
N ILE A 133 13.86 8.27 3.97
CA ILE A 133 13.26 7.87 5.25
C ILE A 133 13.11 9.10 6.13
N GLU A 134 11.89 9.43 6.52
CA GLU A 134 11.64 10.54 7.43
C GLU A 134 11.93 10.10 8.86
N ALA A 135 12.44 11.02 9.69
CA ALA A 135 12.51 10.76 11.12
C ALA A 135 11.07 10.64 11.63
N ALA A 136 10.76 9.55 12.35
CA ALA A 136 9.43 9.31 12.87
C ALA A 136 8.89 10.59 13.54
N PRO A 137 7.74 11.13 13.09
CA PRO A 137 7.14 12.25 13.77
C PRO A 137 6.79 11.79 15.19
N GLY A 138 7.35 12.46 16.21
CA GLY A 138 7.09 12.12 17.60
C GLY A 138 5.58 12.03 17.86
N THR A 139 5.16 11.12 18.75
CA THR A 139 3.76 10.77 19.04
C THR A 139 2.84 11.99 19.20
N GLY A 140 3.35 13.09 19.76
CA GLY A 140 2.59 14.35 19.92
C GLY A 140 2.27 15.09 18.60
N LYS A 141 3.14 15.01 17.59
CA LYS A 141 2.93 15.64 16.29
C LYS A 141 1.89 14.85 15.45
N VAL A 142 1.87 13.53 15.61
CA VAL A 142 0.83 12.67 15.02
C VAL A 142 -0.53 13.01 15.62
N ALA A 143 -0.66 13.06 16.95
CA ALA A 143 -1.92 13.41 17.60
C ALA A 143 -2.47 14.78 17.16
N LEU A 144 -1.61 15.80 17.05
CA LEU A 144 -2.00 17.14 16.58
C LEU A 144 -2.46 17.16 15.12
N THR A 145 -1.77 16.43 14.23
CA THR A 145 -2.15 16.33 12.81
C THR A 145 -3.48 15.60 12.65
N TYR A 146 -3.71 14.51 13.38
CA TYR A 146 -4.99 13.80 13.36
C TYR A 146 -6.12 14.64 13.95
N LEU A 147 -5.86 15.43 14.99
CA LEU A 147 -6.85 16.33 15.58
C LEU A 147 -7.16 17.50 14.63
N SER A 148 -6.17 18.05 13.93
CA SER A 148 -6.37 19.09 12.91
C SER A 148 -7.11 18.56 11.67
N LEU A 149 -6.73 17.39 11.15
CA LEU A 149 -7.42 16.75 10.02
C LEU A 149 -8.86 16.36 10.37
N GLY A 150 -9.07 15.84 11.59
CA GLY A 150 -10.40 15.49 12.09
C GLY A 150 -11.29 16.72 12.29
N VAL A 151 -10.74 17.82 12.82
CA VAL A 151 -11.44 19.11 12.97
C VAL A 151 -11.78 19.71 11.60
N GLU A 152 -10.87 19.66 10.63
CA GLU A 152 -11.09 20.15 9.27
C GLU A 152 -12.17 19.33 8.54
N HIS A 153 -12.16 17.99 8.66
CA HIS A 153 -13.19 17.13 8.05
C HIS A 153 -14.58 17.29 8.68
N ILE A 154 -14.67 17.44 10.01
CA ILE A 154 -15.96 17.57 10.71
C ILE A 154 -16.58 18.96 10.52
N LEU A 155 -15.77 20.03 10.46
CA LEU A 155 -16.29 21.41 10.37
C LEU A 155 -16.50 21.94 8.94
N PHE A 156 -15.83 21.40 7.92
CA PHE A 156 -15.93 21.92 6.53
C PHE A 156 -16.56 20.96 5.51
N GLY A 157 -16.85 19.71 5.88
CA GLY A 157 -17.47 18.75 4.97
C GLY A 157 -18.98 18.98 4.80
N PHE A 158 -19.40 19.72 3.77
CA PHE A 158 -20.81 19.75 3.32
C PHE A 158 -21.40 18.33 3.16
N ASP A 159 -20.57 17.36 2.79
CA ASP A 159 -20.92 15.94 2.62
C ASP A 159 -21.41 15.29 3.92
N HIS A 160 -20.78 15.59 5.07
CA HIS A 160 -21.20 15.07 6.38
C HIS A 160 -22.51 15.70 6.87
N LEU A 161 -22.70 17.00 6.63
CA LEU A 161 -23.97 17.69 6.91
C LEU A 161 -25.12 17.13 6.06
N LEU A 162 -24.87 16.81 4.78
CA LEU A 162 -25.83 16.14 3.91
C LEU A 162 -26.11 14.70 4.37
N PHE A 163 -25.11 13.97 4.82
CA PHE A 163 -25.25 12.62 5.37
C PHE A 163 -26.13 12.60 6.64
N VAL A 164 -25.88 13.51 7.58
CA VAL A 164 -26.70 13.64 8.79
C VAL A 164 -28.10 14.14 8.46
N LEU A 165 -28.25 15.09 7.54
CA LEU A 165 -29.57 15.53 7.06
C LEU A 165 -30.35 14.38 6.42
N ALA A 166 -29.69 13.55 5.62
CA ALA A 166 -30.29 12.35 5.03
C ALA A 166 -30.74 11.36 6.12
N LEU A 167 -29.94 11.13 7.16
CA LEU A 167 -30.32 10.29 8.31
C LEU A 167 -31.52 10.86 9.07
N VAL A 168 -31.57 12.18 9.31
CA VAL A 168 -32.71 12.83 10.00
C VAL A 168 -34.00 12.75 9.17
N ILE A 169 -33.90 12.90 7.84
CA ILE A 169 -35.03 12.72 6.92
C ILE A 169 -35.49 11.25 6.94
N LEU A 170 -34.57 10.29 6.86
CA LEU A 170 -34.86 8.86 6.86
C LEU A 170 -35.56 8.41 8.15
N VAL A 171 -35.14 8.92 9.31
CA VAL A 171 -35.71 8.55 10.62
C VAL A 171 -37.09 9.20 10.85
N ARG A 172 -37.45 10.27 10.12
CA ARG A 172 -38.75 10.95 10.28
C ARG A 172 -39.94 10.21 9.66
N GLU A 173 -39.73 9.17 8.85
CA GLU A 173 -40.82 8.46 8.14
C GLU A 173 -41.42 7.24 8.90
N TRP A 174 -41.06 7.00 10.17
CA TRP A 174 -41.64 5.87 10.94
C TRP A 174 -42.95 6.14 11.68
N ARG A 175 -43.52 7.36 11.63
CA ARG A 175 -44.82 7.68 12.28
C ARG A 175 -46.06 7.55 11.37
N ARG A 176 -46.02 6.73 10.32
CA ARG A 176 -47.21 6.40 9.49
C ARG A 176 -47.36 4.91 9.13
N VAL A 177 -46.97 3.98 10.00
CA VAL A 177 -47.32 2.54 9.85
C VAL A 177 -47.92 1.97 11.15
N ALA A 178 -48.55 2.81 11.97
CA ALA A 178 -49.38 2.35 13.08
C ALA A 178 -50.58 3.29 13.23
N SER A 179 -51.46 3.27 12.22
CA SER A 179 -52.87 3.56 12.42
C SER A 179 -53.63 2.29 12.02
N PRO A 180 -54.37 1.65 12.95
CA PRO A 180 -55.23 0.52 12.62
C PRO A 180 -56.31 0.89 11.59
#